data_AF-A0A7J6GC43-F1
#
_entry.id   AF-A0A7J6GC43-F1
#
_cell.length_a   1.000
_cell.length_b   1.000
_cell.length_c   1.000
_cell.angle_alpha   90.00
_cell.angle_beta   90.00
_cell.angle_gamma   90.00
#
_symmetry.space_group_name_H-M   'P 1'
#
loop_
_entity.id
_entity.type
_entity.pdbx_description
1 polymer ?
#
loop_
_entity_poly.entity_id
_entity_poly.type
_entity_poly.pdbx_seq_one_letter_code
_entity_poly.pdbx_strand_id
1 'polypeptide(L)'
;MSGFIIVYDAPPPKISGPPRQIVAGRASRVVIGDWDQLQSSVAFPRTEMAGNAAKSVVKAVAEYQYPWREKLVKYKNELSKGVWGYWELGAWKPLGLSARRRARLRKEVLLAEQDWHYDPERKEMRTKRKGHKHDRIAAEKRENTARLMEKMPQMLLDYKKRRWEKKMKEEDKTKP
;
A
#
# COMPACT_ATOMS: atom_id res chain seq x y z
N MET A 1 -16.81 29.84 -33.32
CA MET A 1 -16.99 29.73 -31.85
C MET A 1 -17.59 28.37 -31.57
N SER A 2 -16.74 27.36 -31.38
CA SER A 2 -17.13 25.95 -31.21
C SER A 2 -17.03 25.59 -29.74
N GLY A 3 -18.20 25.41 -29.11
CA GLY A 3 -18.36 25.18 -27.68
C GLY A 3 -17.76 23.85 -27.20
N PHE A 4 -17.10 23.92 -26.06
CA PHE A 4 -16.48 22.79 -25.36
C PHE A 4 -17.54 22.19 -24.42
N ILE A 5 -18.04 20.98 -24.71
CA ILE A 5 -18.97 20.27 -23.84
C ILE A 5 -18.16 19.53 -22.78
N ILE A 6 -18.23 20.00 -21.54
CA ILE A 6 -17.64 19.32 -20.38
C ILE A 6 -18.63 18.24 -19.92
N VAL A 7 -18.29 16.97 -20.17
CA VAL A 7 -19.00 15.82 -19.61
C VAL A 7 -18.49 15.62 -18.18
N TYR A 8 -19.33 15.94 -17.19
CA TYR A 8 -19.05 15.58 -15.79
C TYR A 8 -19.33 14.09 -15.59
N ASP A 9 -18.31 13.36 -15.18
CA ASP A 9 -18.38 11.95 -14.81
C ASP A 9 -19.15 11.83 -13.47
N ALA A 10 -20.32 11.18 -13.50
CA ALA A 10 -21.16 11.01 -12.32
C ALA A 10 -20.57 9.94 -11.37
N PRO A 11 -20.54 10.17 -10.05
CA PRO A 11 -20.05 9.17 -9.11
C PRO A 11 -21.00 7.96 -9.03
N PRO A 12 -20.48 6.72 -8.86
CA PRO A 12 -21.30 5.52 -8.86
C PRO A 12 -22.26 5.46 -7.65
N PRO A 13 -23.45 4.86 -7.81
CA PRO A 13 -24.46 4.80 -6.76
C PRO A 13 -24.01 3.95 -5.56
N LYS A 14 -24.27 4.46 -4.35
CA LYS A 14 -24.03 3.75 -3.09
C LYS A 14 -25.05 2.63 -2.95
N ILE A 15 -24.57 1.39 -2.91
CA ILE A 15 -25.39 0.21 -2.59
C ILE A 15 -25.69 0.25 -1.08
N SER A 16 -26.87 0.76 -0.71
CA SER A 16 -27.39 0.69 0.65
C SER A 16 -28.36 -0.50 0.78
N GLY A 17 -27.83 -1.65 1.21
CA GLY A 17 -28.65 -2.78 1.67
C GLY A 17 -28.64 -2.85 3.20
N PRO A 18 -29.74 -3.28 3.85
CA PRO A 18 -29.78 -3.42 5.30
C PRO A 18 -28.86 -4.57 5.78
N PRO A 19 -28.27 -4.47 6.99
CA PRO A 19 -27.44 -5.53 7.53
C PRO A 19 -28.28 -6.81 7.79
N ARG A 20 -27.75 -7.96 7.35
CA ARG A 20 -28.32 -9.28 7.64
C ARG A 20 -28.38 -9.49 9.16
N GLN A 21 -29.58 -9.72 9.68
CA GLN A 21 -29.78 -10.07 11.09
C GLN A 21 -29.19 -11.45 11.37
N ILE A 22 -28.28 -11.52 12.34
CA ILE A 22 -27.79 -12.77 12.92
C ILE A 22 -28.76 -13.15 14.03
N VAL A 23 -29.43 -14.29 13.89
CA VAL A 23 -30.34 -14.83 14.91
C VAL A 23 -29.50 -15.37 16.07
N ALA A 24 -29.51 -14.67 17.20
CA ALA A 24 -28.90 -15.14 18.44
C ALA A 24 -29.75 -16.25 19.06
N GLY A 25 -29.15 -17.43 19.23
CA GLY A 25 -29.73 -18.55 19.97
C GLY A 25 -29.93 -18.21 21.45
N ARG A 26 -31.05 -18.69 21.99
CA ARG A 26 -31.49 -18.59 23.40
C ARG A 26 -30.36 -18.97 24.37
N ALA A 27 -29.87 -18.01 25.15
CA ALA A 27 -29.15 -18.27 26.39
C ALA A 27 -30.15 -18.40 27.55
N SER A 28 -30.05 -19.50 28.29
CA SER A 28 -30.81 -19.79 29.49
C SER A 28 -30.52 -18.78 30.60
N ARG A 29 -31.59 -18.30 31.24
CA ARG A 29 -31.56 -17.35 32.36
C ARG A 29 -31.14 -18.09 33.64
N VAL A 30 -29.90 -17.87 34.09
CA VAL A 30 -29.48 -18.19 35.47
C VAL A 30 -29.85 -16.99 36.34
N VAL A 31 -30.69 -17.23 37.35
CA VAL A 31 -31.08 -16.26 38.36
C VAL A 31 -29.92 -16.13 39.35
N ILE A 32 -29.31 -14.95 39.43
CA ILE A 32 -28.34 -14.59 40.47
C ILE A 32 -29.00 -13.50 41.31
N GLY A 33 -29.09 -13.75 42.61
CA GLY A 33 -29.86 -12.97 43.58
C GLY A 33 -29.35 -11.56 43.85
N ASP A 34 -30.21 -10.83 44.56
CA ASP A 34 -30.14 -9.42 44.93
C ASP A 34 -28.81 -9.00 45.56
N TRP A 35 -28.22 -7.95 44.98
CA TRP A 35 -26.99 -7.30 45.44
C TRP A 35 -27.25 -6.12 46.41
N ASP A 36 -28.51 -5.84 46.75
CA ASP A 36 -28.91 -4.66 47.51
C ASP A 36 -28.73 -4.78 49.03
N GLN A 37 -28.07 -5.82 49.53
CA GLN A 37 -27.96 -6.09 50.97
C GLN A 37 -26.54 -6.11 51.55
N LEU A 38 -25.57 -5.44 50.91
CA LEU A 38 -24.21 -5.27 51.44
C LEU A 38 -23.64 -3.86 51.21
N GLN A 39 -24.39 -2.80 51.57
CA GLN A 39 -23.86 -1.43 51.64
C GLN A 39 -24.17 -0.72 52.97
N SER A 40 -23.84 -1.36 54.10
CA SER A 40 -23.89 -0.69 55.39
C SER A 40 -22.79 -1.17 56.34
N SER A 41 -21.53 -0.79 56.09
CA SER A 41 -20.49 -0.60 57.13
C SER A 41 -19.07 -0.42 56.57
N VAL A 42 -18.74 0.71 55.96
CA VAL A 42 -17.36 1.26 56.09
C VAL A 42 -17.42 2.78 55.95
N ALA A 43 -17.30 3.49 57.07
CA ALA A 43 -17.08 4.93 57.08
C ALA A 43 -15.61 5.20 56.69
N PHE A 44 -15.37 5.68 55.48
CA PHE A 44 -14.05 6.19 55.07
C PHE A 44 -13.88 7.65 55.53
N PRO A 45 -12.75 8.02 56.18
CA PRO A 45 -12.47 9.41 56.51
C PRO A 45 -12.29 10.25 55.24
N ARG A 46 -13.23 11.17 55.02
CA ARG A 46 -13.15 12.25 54.04
C ARG A 46 -12.28 13.35 54.64
N THR A 47 -11.03 13.45 54.20
CA THR A 47 -10.23 14.69 54.01
C THR A 47 -8.76 14.31 53.93
N GLU A 48 -8.19 14.26 52.72
CA GLU A 48 -6.73 14.37 52.42
C GLU A 48 -6.42 14.05 50.94
N MET A 49 -7.38 13.51 50.18
CA MET A 49 -7.16 13.17 48.76
C MET A 49 -7.15 14.37 47.79
N ALA A 50 -7.65 15.54 48.20
CA ALA A 50 -7.79 16.70 47.31
C ALA A 50 -6.43 17.35 46.95
N GLY A 51 -5.48 17.38 47.89
CA GLY A 51 -4.15 17.99 47.67
C GLY A 51 -3.25 17.15 46.75
N ASN A 52 -3.37 15.82 46.80
CA ASN A 52 -2.65 14.91 45.91
C ASN A 52 -3.30 14.84 44.52
N ALA A 53 -4.62 14.96 44.43
CA ALA A 53 -5.32 15.08 43.16
C ALA A 53 -4.98 16.39 42.43
N ALA A 54 -4.86 17.51 43.15
CA ALA A 54 -4.46 18.78 42.52
C ALA A 54 -3.02 18.74 42.00
N LYS A 55 -2.07 18.17 42.76
CA LYS A 55 -0.68 17.98 42.32
C LYS A 55 -0.56 17.01 41.15
N SER A 56 -1.35 15.93 41.13
CA SER A 56 -1.37 14.98 40.02
C SER A 56 -2.03 15.56 38.77
N VAL A 57 -3.04 16.43 38.90
CA VAL A 57 -3.65 17.15 37.77
C VAL A 57 -2.69 18.19 37.21
N VAL A 58 -1.97 18.96 38.04
CA VAL A 58 -0.97 19.93 37.54
C VAL A 58 0.22 19.22 36.89
N LYS A 59 0.67 18.09 37.45
CA LYS A 59 1.71 17.25 36.85
C LYS A 59 1.21 16.59 35.57
N ALA A 60 -0.03 16.10 35.55
CA ALA A 60 -0.67 15.56 34.35
C ALA A 60 -0.86 16.62 33.28
N VAL A 61 -1.22 17.88 33.60
CA VAL A 61 -1.39 18.97 32.63
C VAL A 61 -0.02 19.41 32.07
N ALA A 62 1.03 19.44 32.88
CA ALA A 62 2.39 19.77 32.44
C ALA A 62 3.07 18.61 31.66
N GLU A 63 2.86 17.35 32.08
CA GLU A 63 3.32 16.14 31.37
C GLU A 63 2.49 15.89 30.09
N TYR A 64 1.19 16.25 30.08
CA TYR A 64 0.36 16.26 28.86
C TYR A 64 0.73 17.35 27.87
N GLN A 65 1.45 18.39 28.31
CA GLN A 65 1.82 19.45 27.40
C GLN A 65 2.80 18.95 26.33
N TYR A 66 3.68 17.98 26.66
CA TYR A 66 4.67 17.44 25.71
C TYR A 66 4.97 15.93 25.88
N PRO A 67 3.97 15.04 25.72
CA PRO A 67 4.13 13.59 25.88
C PRO A 67 5.14 12.97 24.89
N TRP A 68 5.51 13.69 23.83
CA TRP A 68 6.53 13.25 22.88
C TRP A 68 7.95 13.30 23.44
N ARG A 69 8.26 14.17 24.42
CA ARG A 69 9.60 14.28 25.02
C ARG A 69 9.99 13.00 25.75
N GLU A 70 9.10 12.46 26.56
CA GLU A 70 9.31 11.19 27.27
C GLU A 70 9.44 10.01 26.30
N LYS A 71 8.59 10.00 25.26
CA LYS A 71 8.67 8.97 24.21
C LYS A 71 9.98 9.06 23.44
N LEU A 72 10.51 10.25 23.17
CA LEU A 72 11.82 10.43 22.55
C LEU A 72 12.95 9.90 23.42
N VAL A 73 12.94 10.19 24.72
CA VAL A 73 13.95 9.66 25.66
C VAL A 73 13.90 8.13 25.71
N LYS A 74 12.68 7.56 25.84
CA LYS A 74 12.46 6.11 25.88
C LYS A 74 12.99 5.39 24.63
N TYR A 75 12.82 6.01 23.46
CA TYR A 75 13.11 5.38 22.18
C TYR A 75 14.39 5.89 21.51
N LYS A 76 15.19 6.73 22.19
CA LYS A 76 16.40 7.35 21.64
C LYS A 76 17.35 6.34 20.99
N ASN A 77 17.62 5.24 21.69
CA ASN A 77 18.52 4.17 21.24
C ASN A 77 17.98 3.38 20.04
N GLU A 78 16.66 3.30 19.88
CA GLU A 78 16.01 2.64 18.74
C GLU A 78 15.92 3.59 17.54
N LEU A 79 15.69 4.87 17.78
CA LEU A 79 15.62 5.90 16.74
C LEU A 79 16.98 6.08 16.05
N SER A 80 18.08 5.98 16.80
CA SER A 80 19.45 6.06 16.28
C SER A 80 19.87 4.89 15.39
N LYS A 81 19.21 3.73 15.50
CA LYS A 81 19.50 2.53 14.66
C LYS A 81 19.01 2.66 13.22
N GLY A 82 18.37 3.78 12.85
CA GLY A 82 17.81 4.02 11.52
C GLY A 82 16.31 3.69 11.44
N VAL A 83 15.73 3.71 10.23
CA VAL A 83 14.27 3.65 9.99
C VAL A 83 13.76 2.24 9.69
N TRP A 84 14.56 1.40 9.03
CA TRP A 84 14.11 0.11 8.47
C TRP A 84 14.61 -1.11 9.24
N GLY A 85 15.48 -0.91 10.21
CA GLY A 85 16.24 -1.97 10.87
C GLY A 85 17.73 -1.67 10.79
N TYR A 86 18.50 -2.58 11.35
CA TYR A 86 19.94 -2.45 11.42
C TYR A 86 20.59 -3.79 11.09
N TRP A 87 21.79 -3.72 10.50
CA TRP A 87 22.60 -4.89 10.21
C TRP A 87 23.44 -5.23 11.42
N GLU A 88 23.26 -6.42 11.98
CA GLU A 88 24.03 -6.89 13.13
C GLU A 88 24.35 -8.38 12.93
N LEU A 89 25.62 -8.74 13.08
CA LEU A 89 26.10 -10.13 13.04
C LEU A 89 25.62 -10.91 11.79
N GLY A 90 25.62 -10.25 10.63
CA GLY A 90 25.25 -10.87 9.36
C GLY A 90 23.75 -11.07 9.13
N ALA A 91 22.89 -10.54 10.01
CA ALA A 91 21.45 -10.59 9.86
C ALA A 91 20.82 -9.19 9.91
N TRP A 92 19.72 -9.02 9.16
CA TRP A 92 18.87 -7.83 9.27
C TRP A 92 17.98 -7.97 10.51
N LYS A 93 18.17 -7.09 11.49
CA LYS A 93 17.33 -7.04 12.69
C LYS A 93 16.24 -5.97 12.54
N PRO A 94 14.96 -6.30 12.81
CA PRO A 94 13.90 -5.30 12.86
C PRO A 94 14.09 -4.38 14.08
N LEU A 95 13.55 -3.17 14.00
CA LEU A 95 13.52 -2.24 15.14
C LEU A 95 12.53 -2.70 16.21
N GLY A 96 12.80 -2.39 17.47
CA GLY A 96 11.83 -2.58 18.56
C GLY A 96 10.63 -1.63 18.49
N LEU A 97 10.72 -0.61 17.63
CA LEU A 97 9.71 0.41 17.42
C LEU A 97 9.04 0.23 16.06
N SER A 98 7.72 0.01 16.06
CA SER A 98 6.98 -0.13 14.80
C SER A 98 6.96 1.18 14.01
N ALA A 99 7.01 1.09 12.69
CA ALA A 99 7.00 2.26 11.80
C ALA A 99 5.78 3.17 12.05
N ARG A 100 4.61 2.59 12.38
CA ARG A 100 3.40 3.36 12.72
C ARG A 100 3.55 4.17 14.01
N ARG A 101 4.20 3.61 15.04
CA ARG A 101 4.47 4.33 16.29
C ARG A 101 5.51 5.43 16.05
N ARG A 102 6.56 5.15 15.28
CA ARG A 102 7.56 6.15 14.86
C ARG A 102 6.93 7.33 14.12
N ALA A 103 6.06 7.08 13.14
CA ALA A 103 5.38 8.13 12.39
C ALA A 103 4.43 8.97 13.26
N ARG A 104 3.77 8.36 14.26
CA ARG A 104 2.99 9.09 15.27
C ARG A 104 3.87 10.02 16.11
N LEU A 105 5.03 9.54 16.57
CA LEU A 105 6.01 10.37 17.29
C LEU A 105 6.52 11.52 16.43
N ARG A 106 6.91 11.24 15.18
CA ARG A 106 7.34 12.26 14.23
C ARG A 106 6.26 13.31 14.00
N LYS A 107 4.99 12.91 13.89
CA LYS A 107 3.86 13.84 13.79
C LYS A 107 3.73 14.73 15.04
N GLU A 108 3.80 14.15 16.24
CA GLU A 108 3.72 14.91 17.50
C GLU A 108 4.86 15.93 17.64
N VAL A 109 6.08 15.56 17.27
CA VAL A 109 7.27 16.43 17.31
C VAL A 109 7.18 17.57 16.30
N LEU A 110 6.81 17.27 15.05
CA LEU A 110 6.68 18.28 14.00
C LEU A 110 5.49 19.23 14.25
N LEU A 111 4.42 18.76 14.89
CA LEU A 111 3.30 19.61 15.32
C LEU A 111 3.69 20.58 16.43
N ALA A 112 4.70 20.24 17.23
CA ALA A 112 5.29 21.12 18.23
C ALA A 112 6.38 22.03 17.64
N GLU A 113 6.44 22.15 16.31
CA GLU A 113 7.41 22.96 15.56
C GLU A 113 8.89 22.58 15.79
N GLN A 114 9.15 21.40 16.34
CA GLN A 114 10.51 20.91 16.57
C GLN A 114 10.98 20.07 15.36
N ASP A 115 12.28 20.16 15.05
CA ASP A 115 12.89 19.43 13.95
C ASP A 115 13.10 17.93 14.25
N TRP A 116 13.08 17.09 13.20
CA TRP A 116 13.20 15.64 13.28
C TRP A 116 14.49 15.14 12.62
N HIS A 117 15.52 14.90 13.42
CA HIS A 117 16.87 14.55 12.94
C HIS A 117 17.16 13.04 12.76
N TYR A 118 16.21 12.14 13.06
CA TYR A 118 16.47 10.70 13.12
C TYR A 118 16.27 9.95 11.79
N ASP A 119 15.62 10.55 10.81
CA ASP A 119 15.28 9.88 9.55
C ASP A 119 16.15 10.44 8.41
N PRO A 120 16.68 9.58 7.52
CA PRO A 120 17.42 10.05 6.36
C PRO A 120 16.50 10.78 5.37
N GLU A 121 17.10 11.64 4.56
CA GLU A 121 16.39 12.37 3.52
C GLU A 121 15.74 11.44 2.50
N ARG A 122 14.62 11.90 1.94
CA ARG A 122 13.86 11.11 0.97
C ARG A 122 14.61 11.03 -0.34
N LYS A 123 14.84 9.81 -0.83
CA LYS A 123 15.42 9.57 -2.15
C LYS A 123 14.51 10.11 -3.27
N GLU A 124 15.13 10.59 -4.34
CA GLU A 124 14.45 11.01 -5.56
C GLU A 124 13.64 9.87 -6.20
N MET A 125 12.48 10.24 -6.77
CA MET A 125 11.58 9.30 -7.44
C MET A 125 12.07 8.95 -8.84
N ARG A 126 11.86 7.70 -9.28
CA ARG A 126 12.21 7.27 -10.64
C ARG A 126 11.14 7.74 -11.65
N THR A 127 11.56 8.53 -12.64
CA THR A 127 10.67 9.15 -13.65
C THR A 127 10.69 8.48 -15.03
N LYS A 128 11.22 7.24 -15.15
CA LYS A 128 11.35 6.55 -16.45
C LYS A 128 10.08 5.77 -16.81
N ARG A 129 9.55 5.96 -18.03
CA ARG A 129 8.48 5.13 -18.62
C ARG A 129 9.09 3.98 -19.44
N LYS A 130 8.51 2.78 -19.33
CA LYS A 130 8.99 1.55 -20.00
C LYS A 130 8.68 1.50 -21.51
N GLY A 131 7.58 2.14 -21.91
CA GLY A 131 6.96 1.98 -23.23
C GLY A 131 6.27 0.63 -23.39
N HIS A 132 5.28 0.55 -24.29
CA HIS A 132 4.60 -0.69 -24.61
C HIS A 132 5.46 -1.54 -25.58
N LYS A 133 5.44 -2.87 -25.44
CA LYS A 133 6.30 -3.78 -26.23
C LYS A 133 6.00 -3.67 -27.72
N HIS A 134 4.72 -3.58 -28.08
CA HIS A 134 4.30 -3.51 -29.47
C HIS A 134 4.85 -2.27 -30.17
N ASP A 135 4.79 -1.10 -29.51
CA ASP A 135 5.23 0.17 -30.11
C ASP A 135 6.75 0.19 -30.35
N ARG A 136 7.51 -0.45 -29.46
CA ARG A 136 8.96 -0.60 -29.64
C ARG A 136 9.32 -1.40 -30.89
N ILE A 137 8.55 -2.45 -31.18
CA ILE A 137 8.81 -3.40 -32.28
C ILE A 137 8.08 -2.96 -33.56
N ALA A 138 7.18 -1.98 -33.49
CA ALA A 138 6.35 -1.57 -34.61
C ALA A 138 7.17 -1.00 -35.78
N ALA A 139 8.25 -0.25 -35.50
CA ALA A 139 9.14 0.25 -36.54
C ALA A 139 9.84 -0.90 -37.28
N GLU A 140 10.47 -1.81 -36.53
CA GLU A 140 11.16 -2.99 -37.06
C GLU A 140 10.23 -3.87 -37.89
N LYS A 141 8.97 -4.03 -37.48
CA LYS A 141 7.97 -4.79 -38.25
C LYS A 141 7.63 -4.11 -39.57
N ARG A 142 7.52 -2.78 -39.61
CA ARG A 142 7.20 -2.05 -40.86
C ARG A 142 8.35 -2.17 -41.86
N GLU A 143 9.60 -2.04 -41.41
CA GLU A 143 10.80 -2.20 -42.24
C GLU A 143 10.93 -3.61 -42.80
N ASN A 144 10.77 -4.63 -41.95
CA ASN A 144 10.78 -6.02 -42.40
C ASN A 144 9.66 -6.33 -43.41
N THR A 145 8.49 -5.71 -43.24
CA THR A 145 7.39 -5.84 -44.21
C THR A 145 7.80 -5.26 -45.56
N ALA A 146 8.39 -4.06 -45.60
CA ALA A 146 8.87 -3.46 -46.85
C ALA A 146 9.93 -4.32 -47.55
N ARG A 147 10.92 -4.80 -46.79
CA ARG A 147 11.98 -5.69 -47.30
C ARG A 147 11.43 -7.01 -47.86
N LEU A 148 10.36 -7.54 -47.27
CA LEU A 148 9.70 -8.75 -47.76
C LEU A 148 8.94 -8.47 -49.07
N MET A 149 8.30 -7.30 -49.18
CA MET A 149 7.57 -6.90 -50.38
C MET A 149 8.49 -6.70 -51.58
N GLU A 150 9.68 -6.14 -51.38
CA GLU A 150 10.71 -6.03 -52.44
C GLU A 150 11.12 -7.41 -53.00
N LYS A 151 11.17 -8.43 -52.14
CA LYS A 151 11.52 -9.81 -52.53
C LYS A 151 10.34 -10.61 -53.09
N MET A 152 9.13 -10.08 -53.01
CA MET A 152 7.91 -10.79 -53.39
C MET A 152 7.89 -11.21 -54.87
N PRO A 153 8.29 -10.38 -55.84
CA PRO A 153 8.30 -10.79 -57.24
C PRO A 153 9.20 -12.01 -57.50
N GLN A 154 10.39 -12.03 -56.91
CA GLN A 154 11.31 -13.15 -57.04
C GLN A 154 10.73 -14.42 -56.40
N MET A 155 10.17 -14.31 -55.18
CA MET A 155 9.55 -15.45 -54.51
C MET A 155 8.35 -16.04 -55.29
N LEU A 156 7.59 -15.21 -56.01
CA LEU A 156 6.51 -15.67 -56.89
C LEU A 156 7.04 -16.44 -58.10
N LEU A 157 8.12 -15.97 -58.72
CA LEU A 157 8.77 -16.67 -59.83
C LEU A 157 9.34 -18.01 -59.37
N ASP A 158 9.99 -18.05 -58.20
CA ASP A 158 10.53 -19.27 -57.62
C ASP A 158 9.42 -20.27 -57.27
N TYR A 159 8.27 -19.80 -56.78
CA TYR A 159 7.10 -20.66 -56.53
C TYR A 159 6.53 -21.24 -57.83
N LYS A 160 6.36 -20.39 -58.86
CA LYS A 160 5.88 -20.83 -60.19
C LYS A 160 6.82 -21.87 -60.78
N LYS A 161 8.14 -21.62 -60.75
CA LYS A 161 9.16 -22.54 -61.24
C LYS A 161 9.09 -23.90 -60.55
N ARG A 162 9.02 -23.93 -59.21
CA ARG A 162 8.88 -25.19 -58.44
C ARG A 162 7.63 -25.98 -58.79
N ARG A 163 6.48 -25.30 -58.97
CA ARG A 163 5.23 -25.94 -59.38
C ARG A 163 5.33 -26.53 -60.78
N TRP A 164 5.97 -25.80 -61.70
CA TRP A 164 6.16 -26.22 -63.08
C TRP A 164 7.10 -27.43 -63.19
N GLU A 165 8.25 -27.39 -62.53
CA GLU A 165 9.19 -28.51 -62.48
C GLU A 165 8.57 -29.78 -61.88
N LYS A 166 7.73 -29.62 -60.85
CA LYS A 166 7.00 -30.75 -60.27
C LYS A 166 6.03 -31.36 -61.28
N LYS A 167 5.28 -30.54 -62.01
CA LYS A 167 4.35 -30.99 -63.05
C LYS A 167 5.07 -31.73 -64.18
N MET A 168 6.16 -31.16 -64.70
CA MET A 168 6.97 -31.82 -65.75
C MET A 168 7.48 -33.18 -65.30
N LYS A 169 8.01 -33.29 -64.07
CA LYS A 169 8.47 -34.58 -63.51
C LYS A 169 7.35 -35.61 -63.34
N GLU A 170 6.11 -35.17 -63.09
CA GLU A 170 4.95 -36.07 -63.01
C GLU A 170 4.52 -36.54 -64.41
N GLU A 171 4.53 -35.65 -65.40
CA GLU A 171 4.23 -35.99 -66.80
C GLU A 171 5.29 -36.93 -67.41
N ASP A 172 6.58 -36.69 -67.14
CA ASP A 172 7.68 -37.55 -67.59
C ASP A 172 7.61 -38.96 -66.97
N LYS A 173 7.13 -39.09 -65.74
CA LYS A 173 6.91 -40.40 -65.09
C LYS A 173 5.69 -41.15 -65.64
N THR A 174 4.77 -40.43 -66.27
CA THR A 174 3.51 -40.97 -66.78
C THR A 174 3.59 -41.28 -68.29
N LYS A 175 4.63 -40.79 -68.97
CA LYS A 175 4.93 -41.19 -70.35
C LYS A 175 5.48 -42.63 -70.37
N PRO A 176 4.91 -43.51 -71.21
CA PRO A 176 5.30 -44.91 -71.32
C PRO A 176 6.68 -45.11 -71.95
#